data_AF-A0A8T9DHQ4-F1
#
_entry.id   AF-A0A8T9DHQ4-F1
#
_cell.length_a   1.000
_cell.length_b   1.000
_cell.length_c   1.000
_cell.angle_alpha   90.00
_cell.angle_beta   90.00
_cell.angle_gamma   90.00
#
_symmetry.space_group_name_H-M   'P 1'
#
loop_
_entity.id
_entity.type
_entity.pdbx_description
1 polymer ?
#
loop_
_entity_poly.entity_id
_entity_poly.type
_entity_poly.pdbx_seq_one_letter_code
_entity_poly.pdbx_strand_id
1 'polypeptide(L)' 'MSLTLRFSLRRNGTLLGKPRATYSKLGSDDALSRAFVASILEALDKALPLPVSDSMGGAIAGRMLAPRFTAALVGSS' A
#
# COMPACT_ATOMS: atom_id res chain seq x y z
N MET A 1 -1.00 14.37 2.30
CA MET A 1 -0.39 13.35 3.18
C MET A 1 0.23 12.25 2.32
N SER A 2 1.28 11.59 2.80
CA SER A 2 1.92 10.48 2.07
C SER A 2 2.52 9.42 2.99
N LEU A 3 2.43 8.15 2.60
CA LEU A 3 2.99 7.00 3.32
C LEU A 3 3.63 6.04 2.31
N THR A 4 4.83 5.54 2.60
CA THR A 4 5.45 4.45 1.83
C THR A 4 5.42 3.17 2.64
N LEU A 5 4.78 2.14 2.10
CA LEU A 5 4.79 0.80 2.66
C LEU A 5 5.77 -0.07 1.89
N ARG A 6 6.50 -0.91 2.62
CA ARG A 6 7.42 -1.89 2.06
C ARG A 6 6.93 -3.29 2.37
N PHE A 7 6.76 -4.09 1.33
CA PHE A 7 6.31 -5.48 1.43
C PHE A 7 6.74 -6.28 0.20
N SER A 8 6.68 -7.60 0.32
CA SER A 8 6.85 -8.53 -0.80
C SER A 8 5.56 -9.32 -1.00
N LEU A 9 5.37 -9.86 -2.20
CA LEU A 9 4.23 -10.71 -2.53
C LEU A 9 4.70 -12.14 -2.79
N ARG A 10 3.80 -13.10 -2.58
CA ARG A 10 3.94 -14.46 -3.10
C ARG A 10 3.51 -14.49 -4.57
N ARG A 11 3.83 -15.58 -5.28
CA ARG A 11 3.43 -15.79 -6.68
C ARG A 11 1.91 -15.68 -6.91
N ASN A 12 1.10 -16.02 -5.90
CA ASN A 12 -0.36 -15.96 -5.93
C ASN A 12 -0.94 -14.60 -5.49
N GLY A 13 -0.13 -13.55 -5.41
CA GLY A 13 -0.60 -12.21 -5.05
C GLY A 13 -0.88 -11.96 -3.56
N THR A 14 -0.72 -12.95 -2.68
CA THR A 14 -0.81 -12.74 -1.22
C THR A 14 0.46 -12.08 -0.67
N LEU A 15 0.35 -11.49 0.53
CA LEU A 15 1.51 -10.91 1.21
C LEU A 15 2.53 -11.96 1.65
N LEU A 16 3.80 -11.61 1.51
CA LEU A 16 4.91 -12.31 2.14
C LEU A 16 5.40 -11.47 3.33
N GLY A 17 5.02 -11.91 4.54
CA GLY A 17 5.30 -11.19 5.78
C GLY A 17 4.37 -10.00 6.02
N LYS A 18 4.69 -9.21 7.06
CA LYS A 18 3.91 -8.02 7.43
C LYS A 18 4.44 -6.79 6.67
N PRO A 19 3.58 -6.01 5.99
CA PRO A 19 3.95 -4.72 5.43
C PRO A 19 4.49 -3.79 6.50
N ARG A 20 5.51 -2.99 6.15
CA ARG A 20 6.12 -2.02 7.07
C ARG A 20 6.12 -0.63 6.46
N ALA A 21 5.70 0.36 7.25
CA ALA A 21 5.93 1.76 6.88
C ALA A 21 7.43 2.05 6.90
N THR A 22 7.92 2.71 5.85
CA THR A 22 9.33 3.13 5.72
C THR A 22 9.48 4.64 5.57
N TYR A 23 8.39 5.34 5.27
CA TYR A 23 8.31 6.79 5.25
C TYR A 23 6.89 7.22 5.56
N SER A 24 6.73 8.28 6.36
CA SER A 24 5.44 8.89 6.67
C SER A 24 5.56 10.42 6.67
N LYS A 25 4.59 11.07 6.04
CA LYS A 25 4.35 12.51 6.12
C LYS A 25 2.85 12.73 6.27
N LEU A 26 2.42 12.79 7.53
CA LEU A 26 1.03 13.02 7.93
C LEU A 26 0.73 14.51 8.08
N GLY A 27 -0.54 14.86 8.25
CA GLY A 27 -0.98 16.24 8.48
C GLY A 27 -0.96 16.60 9.96
N SER A 28 -1.28 17.85 10.28
CA SER A 28 -1.48 18.32 11.66
C SER A 28 -2.84 17.96 12.24
N ASP A 29 -3.80 17.58 11.39
CA ASP A 29 -5.11 17.06 11.82
C ASP A 29 -5.01 15.54 12.04
N ASP A 30 -5.17 15.13 13.30
CA ASP A 30 -5.08 13.73 13.73
C ASP A 30 -6.21 12.87 13.16
N ALA A 31 -7.42 13.41 13.04
CA ALA A 31 -8.57 12.68 12.53
C ALA A 31 -8.39 12.39 11.03
N LEU A 32 -7.98 13.39 10.26
CA LEU A 32 -7.66 13.21 8.84
C LEU A 32 -6.47 12.27 8.63
N SER A 33 -5.45 12.36 9.48
CA SER A 33 -4.29 11.46 9.41
C SER A 33 -4.66 10.01 9.71
N ARG A 34 -5.52 9.77 10.71
CA ARG A 34 -6.06 8.42 11.01
C ARG A 34 -6.92 7.90 9.87
N ALA A 35 -7.80 8.72 9.31
CA ALA A 35 -8.64 8.36 8.18
C ALA A 35 -7.79 7.99 6.94
N PHE A 36 -6.73 8.74 6.67
CA PHE A 36 -5.78 8.44 5.59
C PHE A 36 -5.05 7.11 5.79
N VAL A 37 -4.59 6.80 7.01
CA VAL A 37 -3.95 5.51 7.28
C VAL A 37 -4.97 4.36 7.19
N ALA A 38 -6.17 4.56 7.73
CA ALA A 38 -7.24 3.56 7.67
C ALA A 38 -7.62 3.21 6.23
N SER A 39 -7.73 4.20 5.34
CA SER A 39 -8.06 3.95 3.93
C SER A 39 -6.98 3.17 3.18
N ILE A 40 -5.70 3.36 3.53
CA ILE A 40 -4.60 2.55 2.97
C ILE A 40 -4.72 1.09 3.43
N LEU A 41 -5.00 0.86 4.72
CA LEU A 41 -5.16 -0.50 5.26
C LEU A 41 -6.37 -1.21 4.65
N GLU A 42 -7.50 -0.49 4.52
CA GLU A 42 -8.70 -1.01 3.86
C GLU A 42 -8.45 -1.32 2.37
N ALA A 43 -7.70 -0.47 1.67
CA ALA A 43 -7.32 -0.72 0.28
C ALA A 43 -6.45 -1.98 0.15
N LEU A 44 -5.51 -2.21 1.06
CA LEU A 44 -4.71 -3.42 1.07
C LEU A 44 -5.57 -4.67 1.34
N ASP A 45 -6.45 -4.61 2.33
CA ASP A 45 -7.35 -5.71 2.68
C ASP A 45 -8.24 -6.11 1.48
N LYS A 46 -8.83 -5.12 0.81
CA LYS A 46 -9.66 -5.35 -0.39
C LYS A 46 -8.88 -5.82 -1.62
N ALA A 47 -7.64 -5.37 -1.77
CA ALA A 47 -6.83 -5.69 -2.94
C ALA A 47 -6.12 -7.04 -2.84
N LEU A 48 -6.03 -7.64 -1.65
CA LEU A 48 -5.31 -8.89 -1.43
C LEU A 48 -6.27 -10.10 -1.43
N PRO A 49 -5.89 -11.22 -2.08
CA PRO A 49 -4.70 -11.38 -2.92
C PRO A 49 -4.77 -10.54 -4.20
N LEU A 50 -3.64 -9.94 -4.58
CA LEU A 50 -3.57 -9.12 -5.80
C LEU A 50 -3.81 -9.99 -7.04
N PRO A 51 -4.67 -9.55 -7.98
CA PRO A 51 -4.94 -10.30 -9.20
C PRO A 51 -3.74 -10.16 -10.14
N VAL A 52 -2.81 -11.11 -10.06
CA VAL A 52 -1.60 -11.17 -10.88
C VAL A 52 -1.66 -12.36 -11.83
N SER A 53 -1.18 -12.19 -13.06
CA SER A 53 -0.99 -13.32 -13.97
C SER A 53 0.13 -14.25 -13.49
N ASP A 54 0.17 -15.47 -14.00
CA ASP A 54 1.22 -16.44 -13.68
C ASP A 54 2.64 -15.93 -13.98
N SER A 55 2.80 -15.24 -15.12
CA SER A 55 4.09 -14.65 -15.52
C SER A 55 4.47 -13.48 -14.62
N MET A 56 3.53 -12.60 -14.28
CA MET A 56 3.78 -11.48 -13.38
C MET A 56 4.08 -11.97 -11.96
N GLY A 57 3.30 -12.91 -11.44
CA GLY A 57 3.52 -13.54 -10.15
C GLY A 57 4.91 -14.18 -10.06
N GLY A 58 5.36 -14.85 -11.13
CA GLY A 58 6.73 -15.39 -11.21
C GLY A 58 7.81 -14.31 -11.20
N ALA A 59 7.56 -13.18 -11.87
CA ALA A 59 8.50 -12.06 -11.95
C ALA A 59 8.61 -11.22 -10.66
N ILE A 60 7.55 -11.16 -9.85
CA ILE A 60 7.51 -10.29 -8.65
C ILE A 60 7.59 -11.06 -7.32
N ALA A 61 7.41 -12.38 -7.31
CA ALA A 61 7.42 -13.18 -6.08
C ALA A 61 8.71 -12.95 -5.28
N GLY A 62 8.56 -12.63 -3.99
CA GLY A 62 9.66 -12.36 -3.08
C GLY A 62 10.36 -11.00 -3.29
N ARG A 63 10.13 -10.31 -4.41
CA ARG A 63 10.72 -8.99 -4.67
C ARG A 63 10.10 -7.93 -3.77
N MET A 64 10.95 -7.06 -3.26
CA MET A 64 10.54 -5.98 -2.37
C MET A 64 9.90 -4.85 -3.17
N LEU A 65 8.65 -4.54 -2.84
CA LEU A 65 7.88 -3.43 -3.37
C LEU A 65 7.83 -2.31 -2.33
N ALA A 66 7.86 -1.06 -2.80
CA ALA A 66 7.80 0.13 -1.95
C ALA A 66 6.84 1.20 -2.51
N PRO A 67 5.55 0.87 -2.73
CA PRO A 67 4.59 1.84 -3.25
C PRO A 67 4.41 3.00 -2.26
N ARG A 68 4.25 4.20 -2.83
CA ARG A 68 3.92 5.41 -2.09
C ARG A 68 2.44 5.74 -2.29
N PHE A 69 1.72 5.80 -1.18
CA PHE A 69 0.33 6.23 -1.10
C PHE A 69 0.30 7.73 -0.85
N THR A 70 -0.57 8.45 -1.55
CA THR A 70 -0.75 9.89 -1.41
C THR A 70 -2.23 10.20 -1.29
N ALA A 71 -2.60 11.05 -0.32
CA ALA A 71 -3.94 11.61 -0.29
C ALA A 71 -4.12 12.52 -1.51
N ALA A 72 -5.22 12.34 -2.24
CA ALA A 72 -5.60 13.28 -3.29
C ALA A 72 -5.86 14.65 -2.67
N LEU A 73 -5.40 15.72 -3.33
CA LEU A 73 -5.84 17.07 -3.01
C LEU A 73 -7.28 17.17 -3.51
N VAL A 74 -8.25 17.20 -2.60
CA VAL A 74 -9.63 17.55 -2.96
C VAL A 74 -9.63 19.06 -3.21
N GLY A 75 -9.49 19.48 -4.47
CA GLY A 75 -9.49 20.91 -4.83
C GLY A 75 -8.78 21.30 -6.13
N SER A 76 -8.83 20.47 -7.17
CA SER A 76 -8.43 20.90 -8.52
C SER A 76 -9.37 20.28 -9.55
N SER A 77 -10.56 20.85 -9.60
CA SER A 77 -11.49 20.81 -10.74
C SER A 77 -11.63 22.22 -11.27
#